data_AF-A0A0B7IRB8-F1
#
_entry.id   AF-A0A0B7IRB8-F1
#
_cell.length_a   1.000
_cell.length_b   1.000
_cell.length_c   1.000
_cell.angle_alpha   90.00
_cell.angle_beta   90.00
_cell.angle_gamma   90.00
#
_symmetry.space_group_name_H-M   'P 1'
#
loop_
_entity.id
_entity.type
_entity.pdbx_description
1 polymer ?
#
loop_
_entity_poly.entity_id
_entity_poly.type
_entity_poly.pdbx_seq_one_letter_code
_entity_poly.pdbx_strand_id
1 'polypeptide(L)'
;MITLNIPLPAYLYKYLTALYPTPYQPSQRDELGLVILTALERKMTTEGCSELKTWKGKSITHSFPVELSLSQFEKKGFYIFNDKIHYMQTFIDNHFRNSLYRTAVINYNHFNIPYKDSILTFLATYGIDEEDFPYESIRKDFNRKAEVIRKRLAK
;
A
#
# COMPACT_ATOMS: atom_id res chain seq x y z
N MET A 1 -0.42 -24.51 -3.52
CA MET A 1 -0.43 -23.03 -3.55
C MET A 1 1.00 -22.56 -3.36
N ILE A 2 1.36 -21.40 -3.88
CA ILE A 2 2.72 -20.86 -3.79
C ILE A 2 2.64 -19.48 -3.13
N THR A 3 3.46 -19.26 -2.10
CA THR A 3 3.42 -18.04 -1.29
C THR A 3 4.54 -17.09 -1.70
N LEU A 4 4.17 -15.85 -2.01
CA LEU A 4 5.06 -14.73 -2.30
C LEU A 4 5.01 -13.75 -1.12
N ASN A 5 6.17 -13.20 -0.73
CA ASN A 5 6.25 -12.22 0.33
C ASN A 5 6.55 -10.83 -0.24
N ILE A 6 5.64 -9.88 -0.04
CA ILE A 6 5.83 -8.48 -0.47
C ILE A 6 6.42 -7.69 0.71
N PRO A 7 7.62 -7.10 0.56
CA PRO A 7 8.21 -6.29 1.62
C PRO A 7 7.47 -4.96 1.75
N LEU A 8 7.09 -4.57 2.97
CA LEU A 8 6.36 -3.33 3.24
C LEU A 8 6.86 -2.63 4.52
N PRO A 9 6.76 -1.28 4.58
CA PRO A 9 6.82 -0.53 5.83
C PRO A 9 5.72 -0.97 6.81
N ALA A 10 5.95 -0.79 8.12
CA ALA A 10 5.03 -1.21 9.17
C ALA A 10 3.61 -0.65 9.02
N TYR A 11 3.46 0.65 8.77
CA TYR A 11 2.15 1.28 8.58
C TYR A 11 1.38 0.72 7.37
N LEU A 12 2.07 0.38 6.27
CA LEU A 12 1.42 -0.24 5.10
C LEU A 12 1.07 -1.70 5.35
N TYR A 13 1.89 -2.42 6.11
CA TYR A 13 1.57 -3.78 6.53
C TYR A 13 0.30 -3.81 7.39
N LYS A 14 0.23 -2.95 8.42
CA LYS A 14 -0.97 -2.81 9.27
C LYS A 14 -2.20 -2.39 8.46
N TYR A 15 -2.03 -1.45 7.52
CA TYR A 15 -3.11 -1.04 6.62
C TYR A 15 -3.63 -2.18 5.72
N LEU A 16 -2.75 -2.95 5.08
CA LEU A 16 -3.17 -4.04 4.21
C LEU A 16 -3.79 -5.22 4.98
N THR A 17 -3.23 -5.57 6.14
CA THR A 17 -3.76 -6.66 6.97
C THR A 17 -5.15 -6.35 7.54
N ALA A 18 -5.47 -5.07 7.72
CA ALA A 18 -6.81 -4.64 8.10
C ALA A 18 -7.81 -4.64 6.92
N LEU A 19 -7.34 -4.46 5.68
CA LEU A 19 -8.20 -4.44 4.48
C LEU A 19 -8.41 -5.81 3.85
N TYR A 20 -7.42 -6.69 3.95
CA TYR A 20 -7.38 -7.95 3.22
C TYR A 20 -7.11 -9.12 4.17
N PRO A 21 -7.75 -10.28 3.93
CA PRO A 21 -7.43 -11.48 4.69
C PRO A 21 -5.96 -11.86 4.46
N THR A 22 -5.32 -12.37 5.50
CA THR A 22 -3.93 -12.84 5.46
C THR A 22 -3.92 -14.36 5.66
N PRO A 23 -3.36 -15.17 4.75
CA PRO A 23 -2.67 -14.78 3.52
C PRO A 23 -3.63 -14.27 2.44
N TYR A 24 -3.18 -13.28 1.67
CA TYR A 24 -4.01 -12.62 0.67
C TYR A 24 -3.95 -13.35 -0.67
N GLN A 25 -5.12 -13.61 -1.26
CA GLN A 25 -5.22 -14.27 -2.57
C GLN A 25 -5.57 -13.23 -3.64
N PRO A 26 -4.65 -12.93 -4.57
CA PRO A 26 -4.85 -11.84 -5.52
C PRO A 26 -5.90 -12.21 -6.57
N SER A 27 -6.85 -11.31 -6.78
CA SER A 27 -7.91 -11.42 -7.78
C SER A 27 -7.84 -10.30 -8.80
N GLN A 28 -8.39 -10.53 -9.99
CA GLN A 28 -8.53 -9.47 -11.00
C GLN A 28 -9.69 -8.52 -10.68
N ARG A 29 -10.49 -8.82 -9.66
CA ARG A 29 -11.64 -8.03 -9.25
C ARG A 29 -11.27 -6.93 -8.26
N ASP A 30 -10.08 -6.97 -7.69
CA ASP A 30 -9.63 -6.04 -6.68
C ASP A 30 -8.34 -5.34 -7.14
N GLU A 31 -8.17 -4.08 -6.72
CA GLU A 31 -7.11 -3.21 -7.23
C GLU A 31 -5.72 -3.73 -6.85
N LEU A 32 -5.56 -4.21 -5.61
CA LEU A 32 -4.30 -4.76 -5.13
C LEU A 32 -3.92 -6.02 -5.90
N GLY A 33 -4.89 -6.89 -6.16
CA GLY A 33 -4.72 -8.14 -6.88
C GLY A 33 -4.38 -7.90 -8.34
N LEU A 34 -4.99 -6.91 -8.98
CA LEU A 34 -4.62 -6.50 -10.34
C LEU A 34 -3.18 -5.98 -10.39
N VAL A 35 -2.77 -5.15 -9.43
CA VAL A 35 -1.39 -4.65 -9.34
C VAL A 35 -0.38 -5.78 -9.12
N ILE A 36 -0.68 -6.74 -8.24
CA ILE A 36 0.19 -7.88 -7.98
C ILE A 36 0.27 -8.79 -9.21
N LEU A 37 -0.87 -9.17 -9.80
CA LEU A 37 -0.91 -10.08 -10.95
C LEU A 37 -0.28 -9.51 -12.22
N THR A 38 -0.22 -8.18 -12.34
CA THR A 38 0.48 -7.49 -13.43
C THR A 38 1.97 -7.30 -13.17
N ALA A 39 2.40 -7.37 -11.90
CA ALA A 39 3.80 -7.32 -11.49
C ALA A 39 4.50 -8.69 -11.57
N LEU A 40 3.72 -9.79 -11.60
CA LEU A 40 4.26 -11.14 -11.76
C LEU A 40 4.81 -11.37 -13.16
N GLU A 41 6.01 -11.92 -13.22
CA GLU A 41 6.69 -12.29 -14.45
C GLU A 41 7.18 -13.75 -14.40
N ARG A 42 7.19 -14.40 -15.57
CA ARG A 42 7.83 -15.71 -15.74
C ARG A 42 9.35 -15.53 -15.68
N LYS A 43 10.05 -16.54 -15.18
CA LYS A 43 11.53 -16.52 -15.13
C LYS A 43 12.08 -16.32 -16.54
N MET A 44 12.60 -15.12 -16.84
CA MET A 44 13.42 -14.93 -18.02
C MET A 44 14.85 -15.33 -17.67
N THR A 45 15.47 -16.14 -18.54
CA THR A 45 16.90 -16.46 -18.52
C THR A 45 17.70 -15.20 -18.85
N THR A 46 17.84 -14.28 -17.90
CA THR A 46 18.80 -13.19 -17.99
C THR A 46 19.13 -12.64 -16.62
N GLU A 47 20.43 -12.43 -16.43
CA GLU A 47 21.11 -11.86 -15.28
C GLU A 47 20.42 -10.55 -14.86
N GLY A 48 19.62 -10.60 -13.79
CA GLY A 48 18.74 -9.48 -13.41
C GLY A 48 17.57 -9.88 -12.54
N CYS A 49 17.20 -11.17 -12.53
CA CYS A 49 16.35 -11.79 -11.51
C CYS A 49 17.07 -11.79 -10.15
N SER A 50 17.24 -10.61 -9.56
CA SER A 50 17.66 -10.50 -8.18
C SER A 50 16.54 -11.05 -7.31
N GLU A 51 16.81 -12.16 -6.64
CA GLU A 51 16.09 -12.59 -5.45
C GLU A 51 15.90 -11.39 -4.55
N LEU A 52 14.69 -10.81 -4.48
CA LEU A 52 14.21 -9.83 -3.50
C LEU A 52 15.36 -9.07 -2.77
N LYS A 53 16.18 -8.32 -3.52
CA LYS A 53 17.33 -7.62 -2.90
C LYS A 53 16.80 -6.34 -2.27
N THR A 54 16.52 -6.46 -0.98
CA THR A 54 16.51 -5.43 0.07
C THR A 54 16.68 -3.98 -0.41
N TRP A 55 15.62 -3.20 -0.22
CA TRP A 55 15.61 -1.75 -0.28
C TRP A 55 16.76 -1.15 0.53
N LYS A 56 17.68 -0.46 -0.15
CA LYS A 56 18.55 0.54 0.49
C LYS A 56 17.73 1.83 0.61
N GLY A 57 17.12 2.09 1.76
CA GLY A 57 16.52 3.41 1.98
C GLY A 57 15.67 3.60 3.22
N LYS A 58 14.85 2.63 3.63
CA LYS A 58 14.16 2.64 4.93
C LYS A 58 14.00 1.18 5.36
N SER A 59 14.04 0.92 6.65
CA SER A 59 13.91 -0.41 7.24
C SER A 59 12.68 -1.13 6.64
N ILE A 60 12.91 -2.09 5.74
CA ILE A 60 11.91 -3.10 5.41
C ILE A 60 11.76 -3.93 6.69
N THR A 61 10.64 -3.78 7.37
CA THR A 61 10.44 -4.45 8.66
C THR A 61 9.46 -5.63 8.53
N HIS A 62 8.54 -5.61 7.56
CA HIS A 62 7.47 -6.61 7.47
C HIS A 62 7.27 -7.16 6.05
N SER A 63 6.83 -8.42 5.99
CA SER A 63 6.51 -9.13 4.76
C SER A 63 5.03 -9.49 4.75
N PHE A 64 4.30 -9.03 3.74
CA PHE A 64 2.89 -9.35 3.54
C PHE A 64 2.76 -10.61 2.66
N PRO A 65 2.19 -11.72 3.17
CA PRO A 65 2.12 -12.97 2.44
C PRO A 65 0.97 -12.97 1.44
N VAL A 66 1.29 -13.33 0.20
CA VAL A 66 0.38 -13.42 -0.93
C VAL A 66 0.38 -14.85 -1.45
N GLU A 67 -0.80 -15.46 -1.54
CA GLU A 67 -0.97 -16.83 -2.02
C GLU A 67 -1.43 -16.86 -3.47
N LEU A 68 -0.64 -17.52 -4.31
CA LEU A 68 -0.94 -17.76 -5.70
C LEU A 68 -1.42 -19.19 -5.91
N SER A 69 -2.49 -19.34 -6.69
CA SER A 69 -2.90 -20.64 -7.21
C SER A 69 -1.89 -21.16 -8.24
N LEU A 70 -1.82 -22.48 -8.41
CA LEU A 70 -0.93 -23.09 -9.40
C LEU A 70 -1.25 -22.60 -10.83
N SER A 71 -2.53 -22.42 -11.17
CA SER A 71 -2.92 -21.89 -12.48
C SER A 71 -2.42 -20.45 -12.70
N GLN A 72 -2.45 -19.60 -11.66
CA GLN A 72 -1.89 -18.25 -11.75
C GLN A 72 -0.37 -18.27 -11.90
N PHE A 73 0.31 -19.13 -11.14
CA PHE A 73 1.75 -19.35 -11.24
C PHE A 73 2.16 -19.76 -12.65
N GLU A 74 1.48 -20.75 -13.25
CA GLU A 74 1.79 -21.22 -14.60
C GLU A 74 1.56 -20.13 -15.65
N LYS A 75 0.47 -19.35 -15.52
CA LYS A 75 0.10 -18.31 -16.49
C LYS A 75 0.98 -17.05 -16.38
N LYS A 76 1.21 -16.57 -15.17
CA LYS A 76 1.80 -15.24 -14.89
C LYS A 76 3.25 -15.33 -14.41
N GLY A 77 3.68 -16.47 -13.89
CA GLY A 77 4.98 -16.63 -13.25
C GLY A 77 4.93 -16.32 -11.75
N PHE A 78 6.11 -16.10 -11.18
CA PHE A 78 6.32 -15.97 -9.74
C PHE A 78 7.38 -14.94 -9.37
N TYR A 79 8.12 -14.45 -10.35
CA TYR A 79 9.21 -13.51 -10.11
C TYR A 79 8.64 -12.10 -10.15
N ILE A 80 9.12 -11.25 -9.24
CA ILE A 80 8.85 -9.81 -9.25
C ILE A 80 10.19 -9.09 -9.19
N PHE A 81 10.47 -8.26 -10.19
CA PHE A 81 11.66 -7.42 -10.23
C PHE A 81 11.57 -6.28 -9.21
N ASN A 82 12.72 -5.80 -8.72
CA ASN A 82 12.77 -4.75 -7.69
C ASN A 82 12.01 -3.47 -8.10
N ASP A 83 12.06 -3.08 -9.39
CA ASP A 83 11.34 -1.91 -9.89
C ASP A 83 9.82 -2.08 -9.78
N LYS A 84 9.32 -3.30 -10.00
CA LYS A 84 7.90 -3.63 -9.83
C LYS A 84 7.51 -3.64 -8.36
N ILE A 85 8.38 -4.12 -7.47
CA ILE A 85 8.16 -4.02 -6.01
C ILE A 85 8.04 -2.55 -5.59
N HIS A 86 8.95 -1.70 -6.06
CA HIS A 86 8.90 -0.27 -5.76
C HIS A 86 7.62 0.38 -6.28
N TYR A 87 7.17 0.01 -7.48
CA TYR A 87 5.91 0.48 -8.04
C TYR A 87 4.71 0.04 -7.18
N MET A 88 4.65 -1.23 -6.76
CA MET A 88 3.59 -1.73 -5.88
C MET A 88 3.56 -0.99 -4.55
N GLN A 89 4.72 -0.81 -3.90
CA GLN A 89 4.82 -0.07 -2.65
C GLN A 89 4.32 1.38 -2.80
N THR A 90 4.71 2.04 -3.89
CA THR A 90 4.30 3.41 -4.19
C THR A 90 2.80 3.48 -4.47
N PHE A 91 2.23 2.48 -5.16
CA PHE A 91 0.79 2.37 -5.37
C PHE A 91 0.04 2.25 -4.04
N ILE A 92 0.48 1.34 -3.15
CA ILE A 92 -0.14 1.12 -1.85
C ILE A 92 -0.04 2.37 -0.97
N ASP A 93 1.12 3.03 -0.92
CA ASP A 93 1.31 4.28 -0.17
C ASP A 93 0.39 5.40 -0.70
N ASN A 94 0.29 5.55 -2.02
CA ASN A 94 -0.61 6.53 -2.62
C ASN A 94 -2.08 6.21 -2.31
N HIS A 95 -2.49 4.95 -2.41
CA HIS A 95 -3.85 4.52 -2.06
C HIS A 95 -4.19 4.84 -0.60
N PHE A 96 -3.28 4.51 0.32
CA PHE A 96 -3.40 4.83 1.74
C PHE A 96 -3.52 6.34 1.99
N ARG A 97 -2.57 7.15 1.48
CA ARG A 97 -2.55 8.61 1.67
C ARG A 97 -3.78 9.29 1.07
N ASN A 98 -4.19 8.87 -0.12
CA ASN A 98 -5.37 9.42 -0.77
C ASN A 98 -6.63 9.15 0.04
N SER A 99 -6.77 7.94 0.58
CA SER A 99 -7.88 7.57 1.46
C SER A 99 -7.88 8.41 2.74
N LEU A 100 -6.73 8.50 3.42
CA LEU A 100 -6.55 9.29 4.64
C LEU A 100 -6.93 10.76 4.43
N TYR A 101 -6.37 11.39 3.39
CA TYR A 101 -6.57 12.82 3.14
C TYR A 101 -7.97 13.13 2.64
N ARG A 102 -8.56 12.26 1.82
CA ARG A 102 -9.94 12.41 1.38
C ARG A 102 -10.91 12.36 2.56
N THR A 103 -10.74 11.38 3.45
CA THR A 103 -11.56 11.26 4.66
C THR A 103 -11.43 12.49 5.55
N ALA A 104 -10.20 12.98 5.77
CA ALA A 104 -9.97 14.19 6.55
C ALA A 104 -10.67 15.42 5.94
N VAL A 105 -10.60 15.62 4.62
CA VAL A 105 -11.26 16.73 3.93
C VAL A 105 -12.79 16.62 4.00
N ILE A 106 -13.35 15.43 3.76
CA ILE A 106 -14.80 15.18 3.86
C ILE A 106 -15.29 15.47 5.28
N ASN A 107 -14.58 14.95 6.30
CA ASN A 107 -14.98 15.11 7.69
C ASN A 107 -15.01 16.57 8.14
N TYR A 108 -14.03 17.35 7.70
CA TYR A 108 -14.00 18.78 7.96
C TYR A 108 -15.14 19.51 7.23
N ASN A 109 -15.34 19.23 5.94
CA ASN A 109 -16.30 19.97 5.12
C ASN A 109 -17.76 19.68 5.51
N HIS A 110 -18.08 18.44 5.88
CA HIS A 110 -19.46 18.02 6.15
C HIS A 110 -19.83 17.96 7.63
N PHE A 111 -18.85 17.71 8.50
CA PHE A 111 -19.09 17.49 9.93
C PHE A 111 -18.31 18.47 10.83
N ASN A 112 -17.53 19.39 10.23
CA ASN A 112 -16.69 20.36 10.94
C ASN A 112 -15.70 19.70 11.93
N ILE A 113 -15.30 18.46 11.65
CA ILE A 113 -14.32 17.72 12.47
C ILE A 113 -12.91 18.20 12.10
N PRO A 114 -12.06 18.57 13.06
CA PRO A 114 -10.69 18.97 12.78
C PRO A 114 -9.88 17.89 12.02
N TYR A 115 -8.98 18.34 11.14
CA TYR A 115 -8.14 17.42 10.35
C TYR A 115 -7.29 16.50 11.21
N LYS A 116 -6.74 17.04 12.30
CA LYS A 116 -5.92 16.26 13.23
C LYS A 116 -6.71 15.06 13.76
N ASP A 117 -7.92 15.29 14.23
CA ASP A 117 -8.74 14.26 14.86
C ASP A 117 -9.17 13.21 13.83
N SER A 118 -9.54 13.64 12.62
CA SER A 118 -9.86 12.73 11.52
C SER A 118 -8.66 11.86 11.12
N ILE A 119 -7.46 12.45 11.04
CA ILE A 119 -6.24 11.73 10.69
C ILE A 119 -5.89 10.70 11.77
N LEU A 120 -5.88 11.11 13.04
CA LEU A 120 -5.56 10.21 14.16
C LEU A 120 -6.58 9.08 14.28
N THR A 121 -7.88 9.39 14.11
CA THR A 121 -8.95 8.38 14.13
C THR A 121 -8.79 7.38 12.98
N PHE A 122 -8.45 7.86 11.78
CA PHE A 122 -8.18 6.99 10.63
C PHE A 122 -6.99 6.06 10.92
N LEU A 123 -5.87 6.57 11.43
CA LEU A 123 -4.71 5.76 11.76
C LEU A 123 -5.04 4.70 12.82
N ALA A 124 -5.75 5.11 13.88
CA ALA A 124 -6.21 4.21 14.94
C ALA A 124 -7.13 3.09 14.42
N THR A 125 -7.95 3.37 13.39
CA THR A 125 -8.83 2.37 12.76
C THR A 125 -8.05 1.21 12.16
N TYR A 126 -6.83 1.46 11.68
CA TYR A 126 -5.93 0.45 11.13
C TYR A 126 -4.85 0.00 12.13
N GLY A 127 -4.94 0.43 13.39
CA GLY A 127 -3.95 0.14 14.43
C GLY A 127 -2.56 0.73 14.17
N ILE A 128 -2.46 1.80 13.36
CA ILE A 128 -1.20 2.47 13.04
C ILE A 128 -0.87 3.48 14.13
N ASP A 129 0.29 3.33 14.76
CA ASP A 129 0.70 4.15 15.89
C ASP A 129 1.68 5.26 15.46
N GLU A 130 1.93 6.22 16.35
CA GLU A 130 2.86 7.35 16.11
C GLU A 130 4.29 6.87 15.80
N GLU A 131 4.68 5.72 16.33
CA GLU A 131 5.97 5.07 16.05
C GLU A 131 6.06 4.52 14.62
N ASP A 132 4.94 4.02 14.07
CA ASP A 132 4.89 3.48 12.71
C ASP A 132 4.86 4.59 11.66
N PHE A 133 4.10 5.66 11.95
CA PHE A 133 3.91 6.76 11.01
C PHE A 133 3.63 8.09 11.72
N PRO A 134 4.68 8.91 11.97
CA PRO A 134 4.56 10.13 12.76
C PRO A 134 3.60 11.16 12.17
N TYR A 135 2.70 11.68 12.99
CA TYR A 135 1.68 12.66 12.58
C TYR A 135 2.29 13.91 11.95
N GLU A 136 3.42 14.39 12.47
CA GLU A 136 4.09 15.58 11.92
C GLU A 136 4.56 15.36 10.47
N SER A 137 4.95 14.14 10.10
CA SER A 137 5.28 13.80 8.71
C SER A 137 4.03 13.82 7.83
N ILE A 138 2.91 13.30 8.36
CA ILE A 138 1.62 13.28 7.67
C ILE A 138 1.09 14.68 7.44
N ARG A 139 1.12 15.52 8.47
CA ARG A 139 0.60 16.89 8.47
C ARG A 139 1.27 17.74 7.39
N LYS A 140 2.59 17.64 7.25
CA LYS A 140 3.35 18.37 6.21
C LYS A 140 2.95 17.95 4.81
N ASP A 141 2.80 16.65 4.55
CA ASP A 141 2.37 16.14 3.25
C ASP A 141 0.89 16.47 2.97
N PHE A 142 0.04 16.36 4.00
CA PHE A 142 -1.38 16.72 3.93
C PHE A 142 -1.56 18.19 3.56
N ASN A 143 -0.89 19.13 4.24
CA ASN A 143 -1.02 20.56 3.96
C ASN A 143 -0.67 20.91 2.49
N ARG A 144 0.27 20.18 1.87
CA ARG A 144 0.62 20.37 0.45
C ARG A 144 -0.48 19.88 -0.49
N LYS A 145 -1.22 18.82 -0.11
CA LYS A 145 -2.20 18.13 -0.95
C LYS A 145 -3.65 18.53 -0.65
N ALA A 146 -3.93 19.07 0.52
CA ALA A 146 -5.27 19.40 1.00
C ALA A 146 -6.02 20.35 0.06
N GLU A 147 -5.33 21.38 -0.45
CA GLU A 147 -5.92 22.34 -1.39
C GLU A 147 -6.31 21.70 -2.73
N VAL A 148 -5.50 20.75 -3.22
CA VAL A 148 -5.82 20.00 -4.45
C VAL A 148 -7.03 19.10 -4.24
N ILE A 149 -7.12 18.44 -3.08
CA ILE A 149 -8.23 17.54 -2.74
C ILE A 149 -9.53 18.32 -2.56
N ARG A 150 -9.49 19.44 -1.83
CA ARG A 150 -10.65 20.35 -1.66
C ARG A 150 -11.21 20.81 -3.01
N LYS A 151 -10.35 21.25 -3.93
CA LYS A 151 -10.76 21.67 -5.28
C LYS A 151 -11.42 20.54 -6.10
N ARG A 152 -11.00 19.29 -5.89
CA ARG A 152 -11.60 18.12 -6.55
C ARG A 152 -12.97 17.76 -5.98
N LEU A 153 -13.15 17.92 -4.66
CA LEU A 153 -14.40 17.59 -3.96
C LEU A 153 -15.48 18.68 -4.04
N ALA A 154 -15.10 19.90 -4.42
CA ALA A 154 -16.04 21.02 -4.63
C ALA A 154 -16.67 21.03 -6.05
N LYS A 155 -16.31 20.07 -6.91
CA LYS A 155 -16.96 19.81 -8.20
C LYS A 155 -17.98 18.69 -8.05
#